data_AF-A0A4U3CK84-F1
#
_entry.id   AF-A0A4U3CK84-F1
#
_cell.length_a   1.000
_cell.length_b   1.000
_cell.length_c   1.000
_cell.angle_alpha   90.00
_cell.angle_beta   90.00
_cell.angle_gamma   90.00
#
_symmetry.space_group_name_H-M   'P 1'
#
loop_
_entity.id
_entity.type
_entity.pdbx_description
1 polymer ?
#
loop_
_entity_poly.entity_id
_entity_poly.type
_entity_poly.pdbx_seq_one_letter_code
_entity_poly.pdbx_strand_id
1 'polypeptide(L)'
;MTRPRTHTTEVVYRLYETVDELTTVIENARSVPMSGSCMVPRDHVLDLLDDLRESLPEDVQAAGAIVEQRTEILQQAQAEAERLTTRTRDDAEQLLVQAEHQRDELLAAARRQREELLARAQADAEQIVVDAEAEAEALVADGGRRREAMIAEAQAEHERLMTETEVYRTAVARADELGAQAHADSARMRGEVDEYVDTRLADFGTTLERMLRSVEKARTTLRE
;
A
#
# COMPACT_ATOMS: atom_id res chain seq x y z
N MET A 1 -44.99 27.30 69.85
CA MET A 1 -44.94 27.19 71.32
C MET A 1 -43.58 27.68 71.76
N THR A 2 -43.55 28.85 72.40
CA THR A 2 -42.32 29.61 72.69
C THR A 2 -42.19 29.76 74.20
N ARG A 3 -41.50 28.82 74.83
CA ARG A 3 -40.81 28.95 76.13
C ARG A 3 -40.04 27.64 76.33
N PRO A 4 -38.69 27.71 76.40
CA PRO A 4 -38.03 27.86 77.69
C PRO A 4 -36.79 28.75 77.60
N ARG A 5 -36.79 29.90 78.27
CA ARG A 5 -35.56 30.71 78.47
C ARG A 5 -35.28 30.99 79.95
N THR A 6 -36.28 30.84 80.81
CA THR A 6 -36.16 31.09 82.26
C THR A 6 -35.46 29.95 83.00
N HIS A 7 -35.68 28.70 82.61
CA HIS A 7 -35.13 27.53 83.32
C HIS A 7 -33.63 27.35 83.10
N THR A 8 -33.14 27.51 81.87
CA THR A 8 -31.70 27.46 81.58
C THR A 8 -30.93 28.58 82.30
N THR A 9 -31.55 29.76 82.44
CA THR A 9 -30.94 30.89 83.13
C THR A 9 -30.84 30.63 84.63
N GLU A 10 -31.90 30.06 85.25
CA GLU A 10 -31.95 29.69 86.67
C GLU A 10 -30.93 28.60 87.05
N VAL A 11 -30.76 27.57 86.22
CA VAL A 11 -29.78 26.49 86.43
C VAL A 11 -28.35 27.02 86.31
N VAL A 12 -28.08 27.88 85.32
CA VAL A 12 -26.76 28.51 85.15
C VAL A 12 -26.42 29.43 86.33
N TYR A 13 -27.37 30.22 86.83
CA TYR A 13 -27.17 31.02 88.04
C TYR A 13 -26.88 30.13 89.26
N ARG A 14 -27.60 29.02 89.44
CA ARG A 14 -27.36 28.07 90.54
C ARG A 14 -25.98 27.41 90.45
N LEU A 15 -25.53 27.04 89.25
CA LEU A 15 -24.18 26.51 89.04
C LEU A 15 -23.09 27.52 89.48
N TYR A 16 -23.21 28.78 89.05
CA TYR A 16 -22.27 29.82 89.46
C TYR A 16 -22.34 30.10 90.97
N GLU A 17 -23.53 30.06 91.56
CA GLU A 17 -23.73 30.20 93.00
C GLU A 17 -23.06 29.06 93.79
N THR A 18 -23.21 27.81 93.36
CA THR A 18 -22.53 26.65 93.98
C THR A 18 -21.01 26.72 93.82
N VAL A 19 -20.49 27.23 92.70
CA VAL A 19 -19.04 27.47 92.51
C VAL A 19 -18.53 28.60 93.42
N ASP A 20 -19.29 29.69 93.55
CA ASP A 20 -18.94 30.81 94.43
C ASP A 20 -19.01 30.40 95.90
N GLU A 21 -19.96 29.55 96.28
CA GLU A 21 -20.08 28.99 97.62
C GLU A 21 -18.92 28.03 97.93
N LEU A 22 -18.54 27.15 96.99
CA LEU A 22 -17.35 26.31 97.12
C LEU A 22 -16.06 27.16 97.27
N THR A 23 -15.96 28.24 96.51
CA THR A 23 -14.86 29.20 96.60
C THR A 23 -14.84 29.86 97.98
N THR A 24 -15.98 30.30 98.48
CA THR A 24 -16.15 30.92 99.81
C THR A 24 -15.77 29.96 100.93
N VAL A 25 -16.12 28.68 100.83
CA VAL A 25 -15.75 27.64 101.81
C VAL A 25 -14.23 27.44 101.82
N ILE A 26 -13.58 27.47 100.66
CA ILE A 26 -12.11 27.34 100.56
C ILE A 26 -11.40 28.59 101.09
N GLU A 27 -11.91 29.79 100.79
CA GLU A 27 -11.33 31.06 101.25
C GLU A 27 -11.43 31.24 102.77
N ASN A 28 -12.53 30.78 103.38
CA ASN A 28 -12.74 30.85 104.83
C ASN A 28 -12.25 29.60 105.60
N ALA A 29 -11.64 28.65 104.89
CA ALA A 29 -11.15 27.41 105.49
C ALA A 29 -10.01 27.68 106.49
N ARG A 30 -10.01 26.93 107.60
CA ARG A 30 -9.00 27.10 108.65
C ARG A 30 -7.63 26.69 108.13
N SER A 31 -6.68 27.61 108.06
CA SER A 31 -5.31 27.33 107.65
C SER A 31 -4.60 26.44 108.66
N VAL A 32 -3.84 25.46 108.19
CA VAL A 32 -3.01 24.63 109.06
C VAL A 32 -1.69 25.37 109.31
N PRO A 33 -1.27 25.58 110.57
CA PRO A 33 -0.05 26.35 110.88
C PRO A 33 1.18 25.76 110.18
N MET A 34 2.03 26.63 109.62
CA MET A 34 3.26 26.27 108.88
C MET A 34 3.05 25.46 107.58
N SER A 35 1.85 25.48 106.98
CA SER A 35 1.56 24.90 105.66
C SER A 35 0.69 25.84 104.81
N GLY A 36 0.76 25.71 103.48
CA GLY A 36 -0.21 26.32 102.56
C GLY A 36 -1.56 25.60 102.50
N SER A 37 -1.74 24.53 103.29
CA SER A 37 -2.96 23.74 103.32
C SER A 37 -4.03 24.36 104.24
N CYS A 38 -5.28 24.26 103.82
CA CYS A 38 -6.45 24.62 104.62
C CYS A 38 -7.28 23.37 104.95
N MET A 39 -7.92 23.38 106.12
CA MET A 39 -8.81 22.33 106.59
C MET A 39 -10.25 22.73 106.26
N VAL A 40 -10.86 21.96 105.36
CA VAL A 40 -12.25 22.12 104.93
C VAL A 40 -13.12 21.00 105.51
N PRO A 41 -14.38 21.27 105.89
CA PRO A 41 -15.31 20.23 106.27
C PRO A 41 -15.59 19.32 105.06
N ARG A 42 -15.09 18.08 105.13
CA ARG A 42 -15.18 17.10 104.03
C ARG A 42 -16.60 16.91 103.52
N ASP A 43 -17.56 16.76 104.42
CA ASP A 43 -18.96 16.47 104.07
C ASP A 43 -19.58 17.64 103.30
N HIS A 44 -19.35 18.88 103.75
CA HIS A 44 -19.84 20.07 103.08
C HIS A 44 -19.23 20.28 101.67
N VAL A 45 -17.94 19.96 101.49
CA VAL A 45 -17.29 20.03 100.16
C VAL A 45 -17.84 18.95 99.23
N LEU A 46 -18.12 17.75 99.74
CA LEU A 46 -18.72 16.69 98.95
C LEU A 46 -20.16 17.05 98.55
N ASP A 47 -20.96 17.61 99.46
CA ASP A 47 -22.32 18.09 99.17
C ASP A 47 -22.30 19.16 98.08
N LEU A 48 -21.42 20.16 98.18
CA LEU A 48 -21.27 21.20 97.13
C LEU A 48 -20.77 20.62 95.80
N LEU A 49 -19.92 19.60 95.81
CA LEU A 49 -19.48 18.91 94.57
C LEU A 49 -20.59 18.07 93.95
N ASP A 50 -21.47 17.48 94.77
CA ASP A 50 -22.62 16.72 94.30
C ASP A 50 -23.71 17.69 93.79
N ASP A 51 -23.97 18.81 94.46
CA ASP A 51 -24.81 19.90 93.97
C ASP A 51 -24.27 20.50 92.66
N LEU A 52 -22.95 20.66 92.54
CA LEU A 52 -22.30 21.11 91.30
C LEU A 52 -22.50 20.09 90.16
N ARG A 53 -22.41 18.80 90.47
CA ARG A 53 -22.65 17.71 89.50
C ARG A 53 -24.10 17.61 89.08
N GLU A 54 -25.03 17.83 90.00
CA GLU A 54 -26.47 17.75 89.77
C GLU A 54 -27.02 19.03 89.11
N SER A 55 -26.34 20.16 89.31
CA SER A 55 -26.62 21.44 88.65
C SER A 55 -25.95 21.60 87.29
N LEU A 56 -25.06 20.67 86.87
CA LEU A 56 -24.59 20.63 85.49
C LEU A 56 -25.79 20.46 84.56
N PRO A 57 -26.07 21.44 83.68
CA PRO A 57 -27.24 21.37 82.82
C PRO A 57 -27.19 20.13 81.94
N GLU A 58 -28.33 19.47 81.75
CA GLU A 58 -28.47 18.35 80.79
C GLU A 58 -27.92 18.73 79.40
N ASP A 59 -28.03 20.01 79.03
CA ASP A 59 -27.48 20.59 77.80
C ASP A 59 -25.95 20.43 77.66
N VAL A 60 -25.18 20.47 78.76
CA VAL A 60 -23.71 20.30 78.73
C VAL A 60 -23.32 18.84 78.54
N GLN A 61 -24.04 17.91 79.18
CA GLN A 61 -23.84 16.48 78.99
C GLN A 61 -24.26 16.06 77.57
N ALA A 62 -25.39 16.59 77.08
CA ALA A 62 -25.84 16.41 75.71
C ALA A 62 -24.83 16.95 74.70
N ALA A 63 -24.23 18.13 74.95
CA ALA A 63 -23.19 18.68 74.10
C ALA A 63 -21.94 17.77 74.05
N GLY A 64 -21.52 17.19 75.17
CA GLY A 64 -20.43 16.21 75.22
C GLY A 64 -20.70 14.97 74.35
N ALA A 65 -21.89 14.37 74.50
CA ALA A 65 -22.31 13.22 73.69
C ALA A 65 -22.39 13.54 72.19
N ILE A 66 -22.85 14.75 71.82
CA ILE A 66 -22.88 15.21 70.42
C ILE A 66 -21.46 15.35 69.86
N VAL A 67 -20.51 15.86 70.64
CA VAL A 67 -19.10 15.99 70.21
C VAL A 67 -18.46 14.62 70.01
N GLU A 68 -18.71 13.66 70.90
CA GLU A 68 -18.23 12.29 70.78
C GLU A 68 -18.83 11.60 69.55
N GLN A 69 -20.16 11.65 69.38
CA GLN A 69 -20.86 11.11 68.22
C GLN A 69 -20.36 11.75 66.91
N ARG A 70 -20.14 13.07 66.89
CA ARG A 70 -19.55 13.75 65.72
C ARG A 70 -18.15 13.26 65.43
N THR A 71 -17.33 13.05 66.45
CA THR A 71 -15.96 12.56 66.30
C THR A 71 -15.97 11.16 65.69
N GLU A 72 -16.86 10.29 66.14
CA GLU A 72 -17.05 8.94 65.61
C GLU A 72 -17.53 8.97 64.15
N ILE A 73 -18.51 9.82 63.82
CA ILE A 73 -18.99 10.01 62.44
C ILE A 73 -17.85 10.50 61.53
N LEU A 74 -17.04 11.46 61.98
CA LEU A 74 -15.91 11.97 61.19
C LEU A 74 -14.86 10.89 60.94
N GLN A 75 -14.52 10.09 61.95
CA GLN A 75 -13.60 8.97 61.79
C GLN A 75 -14.13 7.92 60.79
N GLN A 76 -15.41 7.57 60.90
CA GLN A 76 -16.05 6.63 59.97
C GLN A 76 -16.07 7.18 58.53
N ALA A 77 -16.45 8.45 58.35
CA ALA A 77 -16.48 9.09 57.04
C ALA A 77 -15.08 9.16 56.42
N GLN A 78 -14.06 9.44 57.24
CA GLN A 78 -12.68 9.54 56.78
C GLN A 78 -12.12 8.17 56.39
N ALA A 79 -12.38 7.13 57.18
CA ALA A 79 -12.02 5.76 56.83
C ALA A 79 -12.74 5.28 55.55
N GLU A 80 -14.01 5.64 55.36
CA GLU A 80 -14.75 5.28 54.16
C GLU A 80 -14.26 6.02 52.92
N ALA A 81 -13.92 7.31 53.05
CA ALA A 81 -13.31 8.09 51.97
C ALA A 81 -11.96 7.51 51.53
N GLU A 82 -11.12 7.09 52.49
CA GLU A 82 -9.84 6.42 52.20
C GLU A 82 -10.05 5.08 51.47
N ARG A 83 -11.03 4.27 51.92
CA ARG A 83 -11.39 3.01 51.24
C ARG A 83 -11.86 3.25 49.82
N LEU A 84 -12.76 4.21 49.61
CA LEU A 84 -13.28 4.53 48.28
C LEU A 84 -12.17 5.03 47.35
N THR A 85 -11.29 5.89 47.87
CA THR A 85 -10.15 6.41 47.10
C THR A 85 -9.19 5.30 46.69
N THR A 86 -8.90 4.38 47.61
CA THR A 86 -8.03 3.22 47.34
C THR A 86 -8.66 2.32 46.28
N ARG A 87 -9.93 1.93 46.45
CA ARG A 87 -10.65 1.10 45.47
C ARG A 87 -10.66 1.75 44.08
N THR A 88 -10.96 3.04 44.00
CA THR A 88 -11.00 3.77 42.73
C THR A 88 -9.63 3.83 42.06
N ARG A 89 -8.56 3.96 42.85
CA ARG A 89 -7.18 3.92 42.33
C ARG A 89 -6.82 2.53 41.80
N ASP A 90 -7.15 1.48 42.55
CA ASP A 90 -6.89 0.09 42.15
C ASP A 90 -7.66 -0.25 40.87
N ASP A 91 -8.93 0.14 40.79
CA ASP A 91 -9.77 -0.06 39.60
C ASP A 91 -9.19 0.69 38.39
N ALA A 92 -8.74 1.94 38.57
CA ALA A 92 -8.12 2.73 37.51
C ALA A 92 -6.79 2.11 37.04
N GLU A 93 -5.96 1.62 37.96
CA GLU A 93 -4.70 0.95 37.62
C GLU A 93 -4.95 -0.34 36.83
N GLN A 94 -5.92 -1.16 37.25
CA GLN A 94 -6.30 -2.36 36.53
C GLN A 94 -6.83 -2.06 35.13
N LEU A 95 -7.66 -1.02 34.97
CA LEU A 95 -8.15 -0.59 33.66
C LEU A 95 -7.01 -0.14 32.74
N LEU A 96 -6.02 0.59 33.27
CA LEU A 96 -4.85 1.01 32.50
C LEU A 96 -4.03 -0.21 32.04
N VAL A 97 -3.76 -1.17 32.93
CA VAL A 97 -3.04 -2.40 32.58
C VAL A 97 -3.79 -3.19 31.50
N GLN A 98 -5.12 -3.32 31.62
CA GLN A 98 -5.93 -3.99 30.61
C GLN A 98 -5.91 -3.25 29.26
N ALA A 99 -6.02 -1.92 29.27
CA ALA A 99 -5.98 -1.11 28.06
C ALA A 99 -4.61 -1.17 27.37
N GLU A 100 -3.51 -1.18 28.14
CA GLU A 100 -2.16 -1.35 27.61
C GLU A 100 -1.98 -2.73 26.98
N HIS A 101 -2.45 -3.79 27.64
CA HIS A 101 -2.40 -5.14 27.10
C HIS A 101 -3.18 -5.24 25.78
N GLN A 102 -4.43 -4.76 25.75
CA GLN A 102 -5.26 -4.74 24.54
C GLN A 102 -4.60 -3.93 23.41
N ARG A 103 -4.02 -2.77 23.72
CA ARG A 103 -3.28 -1.95 22.75
C ARG A 103 -2.13 -2.75 22.15
N ASP A 104 -1.34 -3.43 22.98
CA ASP A 104 -0.15 -4.16 22.54
C ASP A 104 -0.53 -5.38 21.69
N GLU A 105 -1.62 -6.08 22.04
CA GLU A 105 -2.19 -7.15 21.22
C GLU A 105 -2.66 -6.63 19.85
N LEU A 106 -3.39 -5.52 19.81
CA LEU A 106 -3.86 -4.89 18.57
C LEU A 106 -2.69 -4.45 17.69
N LEU A 107 -1.66 -3.81 18.27
CA LEU A 107 -0.47 -3.41 17.54
C LEU A 107 0.30 -4.62 17.00
N ALA A 108 0.40 -5.71 17.78
CA ALA A 108 1.04 -6.94 17.33
C ALA A 108 0.26 -7.60 16.18
N ALA A 109 -1.07 -7.66 16.27
CA ALA A 109 -1.93 -8.17 15.21
C ALA A 109 -1.82 -7.33 13.93
N ALA A 110 -1.89 -6.01 14.04
CA ALA A 110 -1.75 -5.09 12.92
C ALA A 110 -0.37 -5.21 12.24
N ARG A 111 0.71 -5.37 13.02
CA ARG A 111 2.07 -5.59 12.49
C ARG A 111 2.16 -6.89 11.71
N ARG A 112 1.64 -8.00 12.25
CA ARG A 112 1.61 -9.30 11.55
C ARG A 112 0.82 -9.23 10.25
N GLN A 113 -0.36 -8.62 10.28
CA GLN A 113 -1.20 -8.46 9.09
C GLN A 113 -0.50 -7.61 8.02
N ARG A 114 0.16 -6.52 8.42
CA ARG A 114 0.96 -5.69 7.50
C ARG A 114 2.11 -6.49 6.88
N GLU A 115 2.85 -7.27 7.67
CA GLU A 115 3.96 -8.10 7.18
C GLU A 115 3.47 -9.16 6.18
N GLU A 116 2.33 -9.79 6.47
CA GLU A 116 1.71 -10.74 5.55
C GLU A 116 1.27 -10.08 4.24
N LEU A 117 0.64 -8.90 4.30
CA LEU A 117 0.25 -8.14 3.11
C LEU A 117 1.46 -7.75 2.25
N LEU A 118 2.54 -7.28 2.89
CA LEU A 118 3.77 -6.93 2.19
C LEU A 118 4.41 -8.16 1.53
N ALA A 119 4.47 -9.29 2.23
CA ALA A 119 5.02 -10.53 1.69
C ALA A 119 4.21 -11.03 0.48
N ARG A 120 2.86 -10.99 0.57
CA ARG A 120 1.98 -11.32 -0.56
C ARG A 120 2.19 -10.38 -1.74
N ALA A 121 2.19 -9.06 -1.50
CA ALA A 121 2.38 -8.08 -2.56
C ALA A 121 3.75 -8.20 -3.24
N GLN A 122 4.80 -8.55 -2.48
CA GLN A 122 6.13 -8.82 -3.04
C GLN A 122 6.13 -10.07 -3.90
N ALA A 123 5.56 -11.17 -3.43
CA ALA A 123 5.45 -12.40 -4.21
C ALA A 123 4.64 -12.20 -5.50
N ASP A 124 3.53 -11.47 -5.44
CA ASP A 124 2.70 -11.15 -6.60
C ASP A 124 3.48 -10.28 -7.61
N ALA A 125 4.22 -9.28 -7.13
CA ALA A 125 5.04 -8.43 -7.99
C ALA A 125 6.18 -9.21 -8.66
N GLU A 126 6.86 -10.09 -7.92
CA GLU A 126 7.89 -10.98 -8.46
C GLU A 126 7.30 -11.91 -9.53
N GLN A 127 6.12 -12.48 -9.30
CA GLN A 127 5.45 -13.33 -10.27
C GLN A 127 5.09 -12.57 -11.55
N ILE A 128 4.56 -11.34 -11.44
CA ILE A 128 4.25 -10.50 -12.61
C ILE A 128 5.51 -10.24 -13.45
N VAL A 129 6.65 -9.99 -12.82
CA VAL A 129 7.92 -9.77 -13.55
C VAL A 129 8.34 -11.05 -14.27
N VAL A 130 8.31 -12.20 -13.60
CA VAL A 130 8.65 -13.49 -14.20
C VAL A 130 7.75 -13.80 -15.41
N ASP A 131 6.44 -13.58 -15.27
CA ASP A 131 5.47 -13.82 -16.34
C ASP A 131 5.72 -12.87 -17.53
N ALA A 132 5.95 -11.58 -17.25
CA ALA A 132 6.24 -10.59 -18.28
C ALA A 132 7.55 -10.86 -19.04
N GLU A 133 8.59 -11.32 -18.32
CA GLU A 133 9.86 -11.73 -18.94
C GLU A 133 9.65 -12.94 -19.85
N ALA A 134 8.91 -13.96 -19.41
CA ALA A 134 8.60 -15.13 -20.22
C ALA A 134 7.79 -14.77 -21.48
N GLU A 135 6.80 -13.88 -21.35
CA GLU A 135 6.02 -13.38 -22.49
C GLU A 135 6.90 -12.59 -23.48
N ALA A 136 7.79 -11.73 -22.98
CA ALA A 136 8.71 -10.96 -23.81
C ALA A 136 9.67 -11.86 -24.58
N GLU A 137 10.24 -12.88 -23.93
CA GLU A 137 11.09 -13.88 -24.58
C GLU A 137 10.35 -14.65 -25.67
N ALA A 138 9.11 -15.09 -25.39
CA ALA A 138 8.28 -15.78 -26.36
C ALA A 138 7.98 -14.91 -27.59
N LEU A 139 7.69 -13.62 -27.38
CA LEU A 139 7.44 -12.66 -28.45
C LEU A 139 8.69 -12.42 -29.30
N VAL A 140 9.86 -12.27 -28.68
CA VAL A 140 11.14 -12.09 -29.39
C VAL A 140 11.46 -13.34 -30.22
N ALA A 141 11.27 -14.53 -29.65
CA ALA A 141 11.48 -15.80 -30.35
C ALA A 141 10.53 -15.94 -31.54
N ASP A 142 9.26 -15.58 -31.38
CA ASP A 142 8.28 -15.61 -32.48
C ASP A 142 8.61 -14.59 -33.57
N GLY A 143 8.97 -13.36 -33.18
CA GLY A 143 9.44 -12.34 -34.10
C GLY A 143 10.69 -12.77 -34.87
N GLY A 144 11.61 -13.48 -34.21
CA GLY A 144 12.78 -14.09 -34.84
C GLY A 144 12.39 -15.08 -35.94
N ARG A 145 11.55 -16.06 -35.61
CA ARG A 145 11.07 -17.07 -36.57
C ARG A 145 10.36 -16.45 -37.78
N ARG A 146 9.47 -15.47 -37.54
CA ARG A 146 8.75 -14.78 -38.63
C ARG A 146 9.70 -14.01 -39.54
N ARG A 147 10.70 -13.33 -38.96
CA ARG A 147 11.71 -12.60 -39.73
C ARG A 147 12.53 -13.55 -40.60
N GLU A 148 12.99 -14.67 -40.03
CA GLU A 148 13.74 -15.68 -40.78
C GLU A 148 12.92 -16.27 -41.93
N ALA A 149 11.64 -16.61 -41.69
CA ALA A 149 10.74 -17.09 -42.71
C ALA A 149 10.54 -16.07 -43.84
N MET A 150 10.32 -14.79 -43.50
CA MET A 150 10.14 -13.72 -44.48
C MET A 150 11.41 -13.50 -45.32
N ILE A 151 12.60 -13.57 -44.71
CA ILE A 151 13.87 -13.46 -45.44
C ILE A 151 14.03 -14.64 -46.40
N ALA A 152 13.76 -15.86 -45.95
CA ALA A 152 13.86 -17.06 -46.78
C ALA A 152 12.89 -17.00 -47.97
N GLU A 153 11.65 -16.57 -47.74
CA GLU A 153 10.65 -16.38 -48.80
C GLU A 153 11.09 -15.30 -49.80
N ALA A 154 11.57 -14.15 -49.30
CA ALA A 154 12.05 -13.06 -50.15
C ALA A 154 13.28 -13.47 -50.99
N GLN A 155 14.20 -14.26 -50.43
CA GLN A 155 15.36 -14.78 -51.14
C GLN A 155 14.95 -15.78 -52.23
N ALA A 156 14.05 -16.71 -51.93
CA ALA A 156 13.55 -17.68 -52.90
C ALA A 156 12.85 -16.97 -54.08
N GLU A 157 12.04 -15.96 -53.81
CA GLU A 157 11.38 -15.18 -54.86
C GLU A 157 12.38 -14.34 -55.68
N HIS A 158 13.39 -13.76 -55.02
CA HIS A 158 14.45 -13.06 -55.71
C HIS A 158 15.22 -13.97 -56.68
N GLU A 159 15.61 -15.17 -56.23
CA GLU A 159 16.26 -16.17 -57.08
C GLU A 159 15.40 -16.57 -58.28
N ARG A 160 14.08 -16.73 -58.06
CA ARG A 160 13.11 -17.02 -59.13
C ARG A 160 13.09 -15.92 -60.18
N LEU A 161 12.97 -14.66 -59.77
CA LEU A 161 12.93 -13.50 -60.67
C LEU A 161 14.24 -13.29 -61.42
N MET A 162 15.38 -13.55 -60.77
CA MET A 162 16.70 -13.50 -61.41
C MET A 162 16.82 -14.56 -62.50
N THR A 163 16.40 -15.79 -62.20
CA THR A 163 16.38 -16.89 -63.17
C THR A 163 15.47 -16.56 -64.35
N GLU A 164 14.26 -16.05 -64.10
CA GLU A 164 13.31 -15.65 -65.14
C GLU A 164 13.90 -14.55 -66.04
N THR A 165 14.57 -13.56 -65.45
CA THR A 165 15.25 -12.49 -66.18
C THR A 165 16.42 -13.01 -67.03
N GLU A 166 17.21 -13.94 -66.51
CA GLU A 166 18.34 -14.54 -67.24
C GLU A 166 17.88 -15.37 -68.43
N VAL A 167 16.85 -16.19 -68.24
CA VAL A 167 16.22 -16.96 -69.33
C VAL A 167 15.70 -16.02 -70.42
N TYR A 168 15.01 -14.94 -70.03
CA TYR A 168 14.54 -13.93 -70.98
C TYR A 168 15.70 -13.29 -71.77
N ARG A 169 16.75 -12.83 -71.09
CA ARG A 169 17.93 -12.23 -71.75
C ARG A 169 18.60 -13.20 -72.72
N THR A 170 18.76 -14.46 -72.30
CA THR A 170 19.37 -15.51 -73.14
C THR A 170 18.51 -15.83 -74.37
N ALA A 171 17.19 -15.92 -74.19
CA ALA A 171 16.25 -16.14 -75.28
C ALA A 171 16.28 -15.00 -76.31
N VAL A 172 16.32 -13.74 -75.86
CA VAL A 172 16.44 -12.55 -76.72
C VAL A 172 17.76 -12.59 -77.50
N ALA A 173 18.89 -12.82 -76.83
CA ALA A 173 20.19 -12.89 -77.49
C ALA A 173 20.24 -14.00 -78.55
N ARG A 174 19.66 -15.17 -78.27
CA ARG A 174 19.59 -16.28 -79.23
C ARG A 174 18.67 -15.98 -80.42
N ALA A 175 17.56 -15.27 -80.18
CA ALA A 175 16.66 -14.84 -81.24
C ALA A 175 17.36 -13.85 -82.21
N ASP A 176 18.11 -12.89 -81.66
CA ASP A 176 18.89 -11.94 -82.45
C ASP A 176 19.97 -12.64 -83.28
N GLU A 177 20.70 -13.60 -82.69
CA GLU A 177 21.70 -14.40 -83.39
C GLU A 177 21.09 -15.24 -84.53
N LEU A 178 19.97 -15.92 -84.27
CA LEU A 178 19.26 -16.72 -85.27
C LEU A 178 18.73 -15.83 -86.40
N GLY A 179 18.23 -14.63 -86.07
CA GLY A 179 17.82 -13.63 -87.05
C GLY A 179 18.98 -13.20 -87.94
N ALA A 180 20.14 -12.87 -87.35
CA ALA A 180 21.35 -12.52 -88.09
C ALA A 180 21.83 -13.67 -89.00
N GLN A 181 21.82 -14.91 -88.51
CA GLN A 181 22.17 -16.11 -89.28
C GLN A 181 21.22 -16.30 -90.47
N ALA A 182 19.91 -16.24 -90.24
CA ALA A 182 18.90 -16.39 -91.29
C ALA A 182 19.03 -15.29 -92.37
N HIS A 183 19.33 -14.06 -91.97
CA HIS A 183 19.60 -12.96 -92.91
C HIS A 183 20.87 -13.22 -93.73
N ALA A 184 21.96 -13.67 -93.10
CA ALA A 184 23.20 -14.01 -93.79
C ALA A 184 23.03 -15.18 -94.77
N ASP A 185 22.34 -16.24 -94.35
CA ASP A 185 22.03 -17.40 -95.20
C ASP A 185 21.13 -17.02 -96.37
N SER A 186 20.11 -16.18 -96.14
CA SER A 186 19.24 -15.67 -97.20
C SER A 186 19.99 -14.78 -98.21
N ALA A 187 20.96 -14.00 -97.75
CA ALA A 187 21.81 -13.20 -98.61
C ALA A 187 22.77 -14.09 -99.43
N ARG A 188 23.37 -15.11 -98.79
CA ARG A 188 24.21 -16.11 -99.46
C ARG A 188 23.42 -16.87 -100.53
N MET A 189 22.24 -17.40 -100.20
CA MET A 189 21.41 -18.15 -101.14
C MET A 189 20.95 -17.29 -102.32
N ARG A 190 20.66 -16.00 -102.09
CA ARG A 190 20.40 -15.06 -103.20
C ARG A 190 21.63 -14.90 -104.10
N GLY A 191 22.82 -14.70 -103.53
CA GLY A 191 24.06 -14.61 -104.31
C GLY A 191 24.34 -15.87 -105.12
N GLU A 192 24.17 -17.05 -104.53
CA GLU A 192 24.34 -18.35 -105.23
C GLU A 192 23.34 -18.53 -106.38
N VAL A 193 22.07 -18.14 -106.17
CA VAL A 193 21.04 -18.17 -107.23
C VAL A 193 21.38 -17.18 -108.34
N ASP A 194 21.79 -15.96 -108.00
CA ASP A 194 22.17 -14.94 -108.98
C ASP A 194 23.36 -15.41 -109.83
N GLU A 195 24.40 -15.98 -109.22
CA GLU A 195 25.56 -16.56 -109.91
C GLU A 195 25.17 -17.74 -110.81
N TYR A 196 24.29 -18.62 -110.31
CA TYR A 196 23.79 -19.75 -111.09
C TYR A 196 22.99 -19.28 -112.31
N VAL A 197 22.11 -18.28 -112.14
CA VAL A 197 21.32 -17.70 -113.24
C VAL A 197 22.24 -17.05 -114.26
N ASP A 198 23.22 -16.25 -113.83
CA ASP A 198 24.18 -15.60 -114.74
C ASP A 198 24.97 -16.63 -115.55
N THR A 199 25.49 -17.67 -114.88
CA THR A 199 26.20 -18.78 -115.53
C THR A 199 25.32 -19.48 -116.57
N ARG A 200 24.07 -19.82 -116.21
CA ARG A 200 23.12 -20.48 -117.14
C ARG A 200 22.73 -19.59 -118.31
N LEU A 201 22.56 -18.28 -118.10
CA LEU A 201 22.28 -17.33 -119.16
C LEU A 201 23.47 -17.17 -120.11
N ALA A 202 24.70 -17.14 -119.58
CA ALA A 202 25.93 -17.13 -120.39
C ALA A 202 26.05 -18.41 -121.24
N ASP A 203 25.86 -19.59 -120.64
CA ASP A 203 25.85 -20.87 -121.37
C ASP A 203 24.77 -20.91 -122.46
N PHE A 204 23.57 -20.39 -122.17
CA PHE A 204 22.49 -20.30 -123.14
C PHE A 204 22.82 -19.33 -124.27
N GLY A 205 23.39 -18.17 -123.94
CA GLY A 205 23.86 -17.17 -124.91
C GLY A 205 24.90 -17.73 -125.87
N THR A 206 25.93 -18.42 -125.36
CA THR A 206 26.95 -19.08 -126.20
C THR A 206 26.36 -20.16 -127.10
N THR A 207 25.34 -20.89 -126.61
CA THR A 207 24.61 -21.90 -127.39
C THR A 207 23.81 -21.26 -128.51
N LEU A 208 23.06 -20.18 -128.24
CA LEU A 208 22.32 -19.42 -129.24
C LEU A 208 23.24 -18.81 -130.29
N GLU A 209 24.38 -18.24 -129.92
CA GLU A 209 25.38 -17.72 -130.87
C GLU A 209 25.92 -18.83 -131.81
N ARG A 210 26.12 -20.04 -131.28
CA ARG A 210 26.54 -21.18 -132.09
C ARG A 210 25.44 -21.59 -133.07
N MET A 211 24.17 -21.63 -132.63
CA MET A 211 23.02 -21.90 -133.50
C MET A 211 22.85 -20.83 -134.57
N LEU A 212 22.95 -19.54 -134.21
CA LEU A 212 22.83 -18.42 -135.13
C LEU A 212 23.91 -18.48 -136.22
N ARG A 213 25.18 -18.72 -135.83
CA ARG A 213 26.29 -18.96 -136.78
C ARG A 213 26.02 -20.15 -137.70
N SER A 214 25.43 -21.23 -137.18
CA SER A 214 25.05 -22.39 -138.00
C SER A 214 23.96 -22.04 -139.02
N VAL A 215 22.96 -21.25 -138.62
CA VAL A 215 21.87 -20.78 -139.50
C VAL A 215 22.38 -19.80 -140.55
N GLU A 216 23.24 -18.84 -140.18
CA GLU A 216 23.87 -17.93 -141.13
C GLU A 216 24.73 -18.67 -142.15
N LYS A 217 25.50 -19.67 -141.69
CA LYS A 217 26.27 -20.55 -142.58
C LYS A 217 25.34 -21.30 -143.54
N ALA A 218 24.26 -21.90 -143.05
CA ALA A 218 23.27 -22.57 -143.91
C ALA A 218 22.60 -21.60 -144.91
N ARG A 219 22.36 -20.35 -144.52
CA ARG A 219 21.80 -19.31 -145.40
C ARG A 219 22.81 -18.85 -146.46
N THR A 220 24.10 -18.79 -146.15
CA THR A 220 25.13 -18.51 -147.17
C THR A 220 25.26 -19.64 -148.17
N THR A 221 25.15 -20.91 -147.73
CA THR A 221 25.17 -22.07 -148.64
C THR A 221 23.95 -22.16 -149.56
N LEU A 222 22.83 -21.51 -149.21
CA LEU A 222 21.62 -21.42 -150.05
C LEU A 222 21.63 -20.22 -151.03
N ARG A 223 22.65 -19.34 -150.94
CA ARG A 223 22.81 -18.16 -151.81
C ARG A 223 23.91 -18.32 -152.87
N GLU A 224 24.62 -19.43 -152.86
CA GLU A 224 25.46 -19.94 -153.97
C GLU A 224 24.67 -20.99 -154.76
#